data_AF-R6YK74-F1
#
_entry.id   AF-R6YK74-F1
#
_cell.length_a   1.000
_cell.length_b   1.000
_cell.length_c   1.000
_cell.angle_alpha   90.00
_cell.angle_beta   90.00
_cell.angle_gamma   90.00
#
_symmetry.space_group_name_H-M   'P 1'
#
loop_
_entity.id
_entity.type
_entity.pdbx_description
1 polymer ?
#
loop_
_entity_poly.entity_id
_entity_poly.type
_entity_poly.pdbx_seq_one_letter_code
_entity_poly.pdbx_strand_id
1 'polypeptide(L)'
;MKSSLRILSRTASVGMMALAAVMFSCNKIPSETAQGTLSWNFSQRMLTRATVDLPDTDAFILTVKNSAGDVLYEGAYGDSPESMLVNPGSYTVKAVSRVFEKPEFSAPQFGDEQVVVVQSGASTKARLNCTQLNSGLRMRLDSEFGATYPNGSVTVSSAEGNLKYSQTENRIGYFKAGNVSVSLDDGTTSKILLTRYLEACEVLTLGISCPAIEPPKPDAGNGISITVDTSRVWSSYDYEIGSGQGADPGTTVSTAYSVAQAKEHIGEKSVWVCGYIVGGDLSSAKEGISFTPPFTSMTCLAIASRSSVTSKSSCMSVKLPKGDIRTEINLADNPGLIGRKIYLKGDLIAAYFGIPGIENITEYVLK
;
A
#
# COMPACT_ATOMS: atom_id res chain seq x y z
N MET A 1 -80.49 60.80 29.33
CA MET A 1 -81.46 61.14 28.25
C MET A 1 -80.69 61.43 26.98
N LYS A 2 -81.20 61.02 25.80
CA LYS A 2 -80.70 61.38 24.43
C LYS A 2 -79.25 60.91 24.13
N SER A 3 -79.05 59.92 23.25
CA SER A 3 -79.04 59.97 21.77
C SER A 3 -77.85 60.77 21.21
N SER A 4 -77.15 60.34 20.13
CA SER A 4 -77.72 59.74 18.91
C SER A 4 -76.80 58.73 18.18
N LEU A 5 -77.38 58.00 17.22
CA LEU A 5 -76.73 57.03 16.32
C LEU A 5 -75.98 57.69 15.15
N ARG A 6 -74.95 56.99 14.62
CA ARG A 6 -74.57 56.79 13.20
C ARG A 6 -73.44 55.73 13.15
N ILE A 7 -73.32 54.72 12.26
CA ILE A 7 -73.78 54.46 10.87
C ILE A 7 -72.97 55.29 9.85
N LEU A 8 -72.10 54.75 8.97
CA LEU A 8 -71.60 53.37 8.67
C LEU A 8 -70.11 53.52 8.15
N SER A 9 -69.33 52.57 7.60
CA SER A 9 -69.56 51.24 6.99
C SER A 9 -68.34 50.26 7.14
N ARG A 10 -68.10 49.37 6.16
CA ARG A 10 -66.87 48.56 5.92
C ARG A 10 -65.78 49.44 5.23
N THR A 11 -64.52 49.06 4.94
CA THR A 11 -63.88 47.73 4.81
C THR A 11 -62.34 47.80 5.03
N ALA A 12 -61.73 46.63 5.30
CA ALA A 12 -60.32 46.25 5.43
C ALA A 12 -59.17 47.10 4.81
N SER A 13 -58.05 47.14 5.55
CA SER A 13 -56.68 47.05 5.02
C SER A 13 -55.75 46.36 6.04
N VAL A 14 -54.65 45.75 5.59
CA VAL A 14 -53.73 44.93 6.42
C VAL A 14 -52.59 45.78 6.99
N GLY A 15 -52.29 45.63 8.28
CA GLY A 15 -51.12 46.22 8.95
C GLY A 15 -50.32 45.16 9.71
N MET A 16 -49.07 44.95 9.33
CA MET A 16 -48.24 43.84 9.81
C MET A 16 -47.51 44.23 11.11
N MET A 17 -47.73 43.52 12.21
CA MET A 17 -47.05 43.77 13.49
C MET A 17 -46.06 42.64 13.79
N ALA A 18 -44.77 42.96 13.78
CA ALA A 18 -43.70 41.97 13.93
C ALA A 18 -43.57 41.53 15.40
N LEU A 19 -43.83 40.24 15.67
CA LEU A 19 -43.61 39.63 16.97
C LEU A 19 -42.18 39.07 17.04
N ALA A 20 -41.35 39.62 17.91
CA ALA A 20 -39.95 39.20 18.07
C ALA A 20 -39.84 37.86 18.81
N ALA A 21 -39.97 36.75 18.09
CA ALA A 21 -39.70 35.42 18.61
C ALA A 21 -38.19 35.22 18.80
N VAL A 22 -37.75 35.09 20.06
CA VAL A 22 -36.35 34.79 20.40
C VAL A 22 -36.04 33.36 19.98
N MET A 23 -35.44 33.19 18.80
CA MET A 23 -34.90 31.90 18.40
C MET A 23 -33.69 31.58 19.27
N PHE A 24 -33.83 30.59 20.15
CA PHE A 24 -32.71 29.87 20.73
C PHE A 24 -32.00 29.08 19.63
N SER A 25 -31.16 29.77 18.86
CA SER A 25 -30.09 29.13 18.10
C SER A 25 -29.26 28.35 19.11
N CYS A 26 -29.25 27.02 19.00
CA CYS A 26 -28.24 26.20 19.63
C CYS A 26 -26.89 26.49 18.96
N ASN A 27 -26.26 27.60 19.35
CA ASN A 27 -24.86 27.85 19.08
C ASN A 27 -24.08 26.69 19.70
N LYS A 28 -23.74 25.69 18.88
CA LYS A 28 -22.67 24.75 19.20
C LYS A 28 -21.43 25.60 19.42
N ILE A 29 -21.06 25.75 20.69
CA ILE A 29 -19.71 26.16 21.07
C ILE A 29 -18.77 25.26 20.26
N PRO A 30 -17.82 25.81 19.47
CA PRO A 30 -16.85 25.00 18.78
C PRO A 30 -16.11 24.16 19.82
N SER A 31 -16.26 22.83 19.75
CA SER A 31 -15.46 21.95 20.59
C SER A 31 -14.02 22.03 20.08
N GLU A 32 -13.13 22.66 20.85
CA GLU A 32 -11.70 22.79 20.50
C GLU A 32 -11.02 21.42 20.35
N THR A 33 -11.69 20.35 20.80
CA THR A 33 -11.31 18.94 20.77
C THR A 33 -12.13 18.07 19.80
N ALA A 34 -12.59 18.62 18.67
CA ALA A 34 -13.20 17.80 17.61
C ALA A 34 -12.17 16.81 17.02
N GLN A 35 -12.53 15.52 16.93
CA GLN A 35 -11.66 14.53 16.28
C GLN A 35 -11.46 14.86 14.80
N GLY A 36 -10.23 14.70 14.33
CA GLY A 36 -9.91 14.77 12.91
C GLY A 36 -9.97 13.38 12.27
N THR A 37 -9.90 13.35 10.94
CA THR A 37 -9.87 12.13 10.15
C THR A 37 -8.46 11.91 9.61
N LEU A 38 -7.83 10.79 9.97
CA LEU A 38 -6.57 10.34 9.38
C LEU A 38 -6.86 9.31 8.28
N SER A 39 -6.31 9.52 7.09
CA SER A 39 -6.38 8.60 5.94
C SER A 39 -4.98 8.36 5.36
N TRP A 40 -4.81 7.32 4.55
CA TRP A 40 -3.54 6.98 3.92
C TRP A 40 -3.70 6.39 2.52
N ASN A 41 -2.73 6.64 1.65
CA ASN A 41 -2.60 5.96 0.37
C ASN A 41 -1.13 5.87 -0.06
N PHE A 42 -0.80 4.87 -0.90
CA PHE A 42 0.43 4.91 -1.68
C PHE A 42 0.36 6.00 -2.75
N SER A 43 1.48 6.69 -2.99
CA SER A 43 1.58 7.80 -3.93
C SER A 43 1.60 7.32 -5.37
N GLN A 44 0.70 7.86 -6.20
CA GLN A 44 0.80 7.72 -7.65
C GLN A 44 1.88 8.68 -8.17
N ARG A 45 2.85 8.14 -8.91
CA ARG A 45 3.94 8.86 -9.58
C ARG A 45 4.24 8.21 -10.93
N MET A 46 4.98 8.90 -11.78
CA MET A 46 5.18 8.51 -13.18
C MET A 46 6.56 7.90 -13.44
N LEU A 47 6.50 6.63 -13.80
CA LEU A 47 7.53 5.73 -14.33
C LEU A 47 8.91 6.33 -14.64
N THR A 48 9.92 5.80 -13.96
CA THR A 48 11.26 5.61 -14.54
C THR A 48 11.69 4.15 -14.45
N ARG A 49 12.47 3.66 -15.43
CA ARG A 49 12.69 2.21 -15.64
C ARG A 49 13.64 1.58 -14.61
N ALA A 50 13.13 0.61 -13.85
CA ALA A 50 13.90 -0.51 -13.31
C ALA A 50 13.00 -1.75 -13.14
N THR A 51 13.52 -2.94 -13.44
CA THR A 51 12.77 -4.21 -13.35
C THR A 51 13.11 -4.96 -12.06
N VAL A 52 12.32 -4.73 -11.02
CA VAL A 52 12.21 -5.63 -9.85
C VAL A 52 10.72 -5.77 -9.55
N ASP A 53 10.27 -7.00 -9.40
CA ASP A 53 8.88 -7.30 -9.05
C ASP A 53 8.59 -6.82 -7.62
N LEU A 54 7.82 -5.74 -7.51
CA LEU A 54 7.35 -5.23 -6.23
C LEU A 54 6.28 -6.15 -5.66
N PRO A 55 6.35 -6.50 -4.37
CA PRO A 55 5.27 -7.25 -3.70
C PRO A 55 3.96 -6.46 -3.71
N ASP A 56 2.83 -7.18 -3.66
CA ASP A 56 1.49 -6.59 -3.63
C ASP A 56 1.34 -5.64 -2.42
N THR A 57 1.08 -4.35 -2.65
CA THR A 57 1.01 -3.39 -1.53
C THR A 57 -0.17 -3.60 -0.61
N ASP A 58 -1.21 -4.33 -1.01
CA ASP A 58 -2.25 -4.77 -0.06
C ASP A 58 -1.73 -5.82 0.95
N ALA A 59 -0.65 -6.53 0.63
CA ALA A 59 0.04 -7.44 1.54
C ALA A 59 1.14 -6.76 2.39
N PHE A 60 1.36 -5.45 2.25
CA PHE A 60 2.32 -4.73 3.11
C PHE A 60 1.77 -4.65 4.54
N ILE A 61 2.66 -4.75 5.52
CA ILE A 61 2.36 -4.52 6.92
C ILE A 61 2.23 -3.01 7.13
N LEU A 62 0.99 -2.54 7.32
CA LEU A 62 0.67 -1.18 7.72
C LEU A 62 0.66 -1.09 9.24
N THR A 63 1.40 -0.13 9.79
CA THR A 63 1.36 0.23 11.20
C THR A 63 1.03 1.72 11.35
N VAL A 64 0.03 2.05 12.16
CA VAL A 64 -0.35 3.44 12.50
C VAL A 64 -0.16 3.63 14.00
N LYS A 65 0.67 4.60 14.39
CA LYS A 65 0.96 4.93 15.81
C LYS A 65 0.72 6.39 16.13
N ASN A 66 0.33 6.69 17.37
CA ASN A 66 0.30 8.06 17.89
C ASN A 66 1.70 8.51 18.37
N SER A 67 1.84 9.78 18.78
CA SER A 67 3.09 10.34 19.31
C SER A 67 3.54 9.80 20.67
N ALA A 68 2.70 9.02 21.39
CA ALA A 68 3.10 8.30 22.60
C ALA A 68 3.64 6.88 22.29
N GLY A 69 3.50 6.41 21.04
CA GLY A 69 3.89 5.07 20.59
C GLY A 69 2.75 4.05 20.60
N ASP A 70 1.54 4.42 21.02
CA ASP A 70 0.38 3.53 21.02
C ASP A 70 0.01 3.13 19.59
N VAL A 71 -0.19 1.83 19.38
CA VAL A 71 -0.58 1.27 18.08
C VAL A 71 -2.09 1.40 17.90
N LEU A 72 -2.51 2.15 16.89
CA LEU A 72 -3.92 2.30 16.50
C LEU A 72 -4.34 1.28 15.45
N TYR A 73 -3.41 0.86 14.60
CA TYR A 73 -3.60 -0.23 13.64
C TYR A 73 -2.25 -0.92 13.40
N GLU A 74 -2.26 -2.25 13.29
CA GLU A 74 -1.15 -3.06 12.78
C GLU A 74 -1.72 -4.30 12.09
N GLY A 75 -1.42 -4.48 10.80
CA GLY A 75 -2.03 -5.51 9.96
C GLY A 75 -1.70 -5.36 8.48
N ALA A 76 -2.31 -6.19 7.63
CA ALA A 76 -2.15 -6.07 6.18
C ALA A 76 -2.84 -4.81 5.66
N TYR A 77 -2.18 -4.05 4.78
CA TYR A 77 -2.67 -2.79 4.24
C TYR A 77 -4.02 -2.94 3.50
N GLY A 78 -4.26 -4.07 2.84
CA GLY A 78 -5.54 -4.42 2.22
C GLY A 78 -6.69 -4.69 3.20
N ASP A 79 -6.36 -4.99 4.45
CA ASP A 79 -7.30 -5.16 5.57
C ASP A 79 -7.39 -3.90 6.45
N SER A 80 -6.77 -2.79 6.04
CA SER A 80 -6.86 -1.53 6.76
C SER A 80 -8.21 -0.86 6.54
N PRO A 81 -8.74 -0.10 7.52
CA PRO A 81 -9.79 0.88 7.22
C PRO A 81 -9.28 1.91 6.20
N GLU A 82 -10.18 2.57 5.47
CA GLU A 82 -9.82 3.66 4.54
C GLU A 82 -9.43 4.96 5.27
N SER A 83 -9.93 5.14 6.50
CA SER A 83 -9.56 6.22 7.41
C SER A 83 -9.95 5.89 8.85
N MET A 84 -9.43 6.65 9.81
CA MET A 84 -9.75 6.57 11.23
C MET A 84 -10.09 7.96 11.80
N LEU A 85 -11.06 8.02 12.70
CA LEU A 85 -11.25 9.19 13.57
C LEU A 85 -10.19 9.15 14.67
N VAL A 86 -9.43 10.24 14.81
CA VAL A 86 -8.34 10.35 15.78
C VAL A 86 -8.35 11.73 16.46
N ASN A 87 -7.76 11.82 17.64
CA ASN A 87 -7.61 13.09 18.34
C ASN A 87 -6.59 13.99 17.61
N PRO A 88 -6.61 15.32 17.80
CA PRO A 88 -5.58 16.19 17.26
C PRO A 88 -4.20 15.84 17.82
N GLY A 89 -3.18 15.75 16.95
CA GLY A 89 -1.84 15.29 17.34
C GLY A 89 -0.99 14.81 16.16
N SER A 90 0.22 14.33 16.47
CA SER A 90 1.13 13.73 15.49
C SER A 90 0.98 12.22 15.43
N TYR A 91 0.99 11.67 14.22
CA TYR A 91 0.81 10.25 13.93
C TYR A 91 1.88 9.76 12.96
N THR A 92 2.47 8.61 13.24
CA THR A 92 3.36 7.89 12.33
C THR A 92 2.54 6.85 11.57
N VAL A 93 2.52 6.95 10.24
CA VAL A 93 1.94 5.97 9.33
C VAL A 93 3.08 5.31 8.57
N LYS A 94 3.28 4.01 8.80
CA LYS A 94 4.35 3.20 8.19
C LYS A 94 3.72 2.06 7.40
N ALA A 95 4.19 1.78 6.19
CA ALA A 95 3.83 0.54 5.49
C ALA A 95 5.09 -0.12 4.93
N VAL A 96 5.27 -1.43 5.17
CA VAL A 96 6.46 -2.19 4.71
C VAL A 96 6.11 -3.56 4.14
N SER A 97 6.81 -3.97 3.08
CA SER A 97 6.55 -5.24 2.38
C SER A 97 6.84 -6.50 3.19
N ARG A 98 7.68 -6.38 4.21
CA ARG A 98 8.07 -7.46 5.13
C ARG A 98 8.66 -6.90 6.42
N VAL A 99 8.68 -7.70 7.47
CA VAL A 99 9.56 -7.47 8.62
C VAL A 99 11.02 -7.66 8.18
N PHE A 100 11.91 -6.80 8.68
CA PHE A 100 13.35 -6.85 8.40
C PHE A 100 14.16 -6.48 9.64
N GLU A 101 14.41 -7.48 10.50
CA GLU A 101 15.11 -7.28 11.78
C GLU A 101 16.63 -7.47 11.66
N LYS A 102 17.06 -8.44 10.87
CA LYS A 102 18.44 -8.91 10.69
C LYS A 102 18.79 -9.05 9.20
N PRO A 103 20.08 -9.14 8.83
CA PRO A 103 20.50 -9.34 7.44
C PRO A 103 19.97 -10.65 6.84
N GLU A 104 19.64 -10.62 5.55
CA GLU A 104 19.08 -11.78 4.81
C GLU A 104 19.37 -11.69 3.30
N PHE A 105 19.58 -12.83 2.64
CA PHE A 105 19.79 -12.90 1.18
C PHE A 105 18.48 -12.78 0.39
N SER A 106 18.51 -12.05 -0.73
CA SER A 106 17.34 -11.83 -1.61
C SER A 106 16.12 -11.24 -0.88
N ALA A 107 16.37 -10.35 0.09
CA ALA A 107 15.39 -9.84 1.03
C ALA A 107 15.24 -8.29 0.99
N PRO A 108 14.89 -7.69 -0.17
CA PRO A 108 14.55 -6.27 -0.20
C PRO A 108 13.31 -6.00 0.66
N GLN A 109 13.36 -4.90 1.41
CA GLN A 109 12.20 -4.35 2.12
C GLN A 109 11.78 -3.07 1.38
N PHE A 110 10.55 -3.03 0.89
CA PHE A 110 9.94 -1.85 0.28
C PHE A 110 8.98 -1.21 1.26
N GLY A 111 8.74 0.10 1.15
CA GLY A 111 7.81 0.80 2.04
C GLY A 111 8.08 2.28 2.21
N ASP A 112 7.40 2.89 3.18
CA ASP A 112 7.61 4.28 3.62
C ASP A 112 7.27 4.43 5.11
N GLU A 113 7.70 5.53 5.71
CA GLU A 113 7.28 6.00 7.03
C GLU A 113 7.03 7.51 6.99
N GLN A 114 5.77 7.91 7.19
CA GLN A 114 5.32 9.30 7.12
C GLN A 114 4.78 9.76 8.48
N VAL A 115 5.34 10.85 9.01
CA VAL A 115 4.83 11.52 10.20
C VAL A 115 3.92 12.67 9.77
N VAL A 116 2.65 12.60 10.16
CA VAL A 116 1.62 13.59 9.80
C VAL A 116 0.95 14.18 11.03
N VAL A 117 0.51 15.44 10.93
CA VAL A 117 -0.24 16.12 12.00
C VAL A 117 -1.72 16.18 11.64
N VAL A 118 -2.58 15.75 12.57
CA VAL A 118 -4.03 15.86 12.48
C VAL A 118 -4.48 17.06 13.32
N GLN A 119 -5.28 17.94 12.71
CA GLN A 119 -5.85 19.11 13.38
C GLN A 119 -7.31 18.87 13.79
N SER A 120 -7.81 19.67 14.74
CA SER A 120 -9.18 19.57 15.26
C SER A 120 -10.23 19.67 14.16
N GLY A 121 -11.04 18.62 13.98
CA GLY A 121 -12.05 18.50 12.92
C GLY A 121 -11.51 18.41 11.48
N ALA A 122 -10.20 18.34 11.26
CA ALA A 122 -9.59 18.36 9.92
C ALA A 122 -9.39 16.95 9.34
N SER A 123 -9.35 16.83 8.01
CA SER A 123 -9.00 15.59 7.31
C SER A 123 -7.55 15.64 6.81
N THR A 124 -6.69 14.78 7.37
CA THR A 124 -5.28 14.61 7.00
C THR A 124 -5.09 13.32 6.19
N LYS A 125 -4.17 13.35 5.22
CA LYS A 125 -3.84 12.21 4.35
C LYS A 125 -2.33 11.97 4.30
N ALA A 126 -1.88 10.83 4.84
CA ALA A 126 -0.51 10.36 4.66
C ALA A 126 -0.33 9.78 3.25
N ARG A 127 0.77 10.13 2.58
CA ARG A 127 1.10 9.66 1.22
C ARG A 127 2.41 8.87 1.28
N LEU A 128 2.30 7.55 1.16
CA LEU A 128 3.41 6.60 1.29
C LEU A 128 4.06 6.35 -0.09
N ASN A 129 5.38 6.46 -0.20
CA ASN A 129 6.14 6.29 -1.43
C ASN A 129 6.79 4.90 -1.43
N CYS A 130 6.55 4.03 -2.42
CA CYS A 130 6.95 2.61 -2.34
C CYS A 130 8.44 2.36 -2.66
N THR A 131 9.36 2.97 -1.92
CA THR A 131 10.82 2.85 -2.15
C THR A 131 11.44 1.66 -1.42
N GLN A 132 12.61 1.20 -1.86
CA GLN A 132 13.40 0.21 -1.10
C GLN A 132 14.01 0.88 0.14
N LEU A 133 13.67 0.41 1.34
CA LEU A 133 14.13 1.00 2.60
C LEU A 133 15.49 0.47 3.06
N ASN A 134 15.77 -0.80 2.81
CA ASN A 134 16.99 -1.47 3.23
C ASN A 134 18.09 -1.39 2.15
N SER A 135 19.33 -1.68 2.55
CA SER A 135 20.53 -1.58 1.70
C SER A 135 20.94 -2.97 1.21
N GLY A 136 21.29 -3.10 -0.07
CA GLY A 136 21.82 -4.32 -0.65
C GLY A 136 23.35 -4.28 -0.77
N LEU A 137 23.98 -5.45 -0.60
CA LEU A 137 25.38 -5.67 -0.93
C LEU A 137 25.48 -6.95 -1.77
N ARG A 138 26.10 -6.85 -2.95
CA ARG A 138 26.40 -7.98 -3.84
C ARG A 138 27.89 -8.29 -3.75
N MET A 139 28.22 -9.49 -3.28
CA MET A 139 29.60 -10.00 -3.36
C MET A 139 29.87 -10.58 -4.76
N ARG A 140 31.11 -10.41 -5.24
CA ARG A 140 31.68 -11.15 -6.37
C ARG A 140 33.05 -11.66 -5.94
N LEU A 141 33.19 -12.97 -5.81
CA LEU A 141 34.48 -13.64 -5.67
C LEU A 141 34.94 -14.04 -7.08
N ASP A 142 36.25 -13.98 -7.35
CA ASP A 142 36.80 -14.44 -8.63
C ASP A 142 37.00 -15.97 -8.67
N SER A 143 37.40 -16.50 -9.84
CA SER A 143 37.71 -17.93 -10.01
C SER A 143 38.86 -18.38 -9.12
N GLU A 144 39.86 -17.53 -8.92
CA GLU A 144 41.08 -17.84 -8.20
C GLU A 144 40.88 -17.88 -6.68
N PHE A 145 39.81 -17.26 -6.15
CA PHE A 145 39.45 -17.32 -4.73
C PHE A 145 39.29 -18.77 -4.25
N GLY A 146 38.69 -19.65 -5.06
CA GLY A 146 38.50 -21.06 -4.69
C GLY A 146 39.80 -21.87 -4.64
N ALA A 147 40.80 -21.51 -5.46
CA ALA A 147 42.12 -22.12 -5.44
C ALA A 147 43.02 -21.52 -4.33
N THR A 148 42.91 -20.21 -4.08
CA THR A 148 43.70 -19.48 -3.09
C THR A 148 43.21 -19.76 -1.66
N TYR A 149 41.90 -19.88 -1.47
CA TYR A 149 41.26 -20.12 -0.18
C TYR A 149 40.24 -21.28 -0.26
N PRO A 150 40.68 -22.55 -0.39
CA PRO A 150 39.78 -23.69 -0.59
C PRO A 150 38.72 -23.89 0.50
N ASN A 151 39.09 -23.59 1.76
CA ASN A 151 38.19 -23.61 2.93
C ASN A 151 37.66 -22.21 3.31
N GLY A 152 38.06 -21.17 2.58
CA GLY A 152 37.82 -19.80 2.96
C GLY A 152 36.45 -19.27 2.55
N SER A 153 36.07 -18.15 3.17
CA SER A 153 34.76 -17.54 3.01
C SER A 153 34.77 -16.07 3.38
N VAL A 154 33.81 -15.31 2.87
CA VAL A 154 33.70 -13.87 3.17
C VAL A 154 32.45 -13.62 3.99
N THR A 155 32.59 -13.00 5.16
CA THR A 155 31.47 -12.66 6.04
C THR A 155 31.25 -11.15 6.04
N VAL A 156 30.00 -10.73 5.92
CA VAL A 156 29.59 -9.31 5.94
C VAL A 156 28.71 -9.09 7.17
N SER A 157 29.19 -8.28 8.10
CA SER A 157 28.59 -8.07 9.43
C SER A 157 28.12 -6.63 9.61
N SER A 158 26.93 -6.47 10.17
CA SER A 158 26.30 -5.20 10.59
C SER A 158 25.99 -5.24 12.10
N ALA A 159 25.31 -4.22 12.64
CA ALA A 159 24.86 -4.23 14.03
C ALA A 159 23.77 -5.29 14.29
N GLU A 160 23.01 -5.67 13.27
CA GLU A 160 21.84 -6.56 13.33
C GLU A 160 22.17 -8.04 13.09
N GLY A 161 23.42 -8.37 12.75
CA GLY A 161 23.84 -9.73 12.39
C GLY A 161 24.82 -9.75 11.22
N ASN A 162 24.96 -10.92 10.58
CA ASN A 162 25.90 -11.13 9.49
C ASN A 162 25.37 -12.10 8.41
N LEU A 163 25.99 -12.06 7.23
CA LEU A 163 25.80 -13.00 6.13
C LEU A 163 27.15 -13.56 5.69
N LYS A 164 27.24 -14.89 5.54
CA LYS A 164 28.44 -15.60 5.07
C LYS A 164 28.27 -15.97 3.60
N TYR A 165 29.14 -15.43 2.76
CA TYR A 165 29.27 -15.77 1.35
C TYR A 165 30.25 -16.94 1.20
N SER A 166 29.76 -18.07 0.70
CA SER A 166 30.58 -19.14 0.14
C SER A 166 31.04 -18.80 -1.28
N GLN A 167 31.94 -19.60 -1.84
CA GLN A 167 32.34 -19.54 -3.26
C GLN A 167 31.15 -19.70 -4.24
N THR A 168 30.01 -20.22 -3.78
CA THR A 168 28.79 -20.44 -4.56
C THR A 168 27.67 -19.43 -4.28
N GLU A 169 27.82 -18.56 -3.29
CA GLU A 169 26.78 -17.59 -2.90
C GLU A 169 26.93 -16.29 -3.69
N ASN A 170 25.96 -16.02 -4.56
CA ASN A 170 25.96 -14.89 -5.49
C ASN A 170 24.76 -13.94 -5.32
N ARG A 171 23.88 -14.20 -4.34
CA ARG A 171 22.70 -13.37 -4.06
C ARG A 171 23.11 -12.04 -3.45
N ILE A 172 22.24 -11.05 -3.58
CA ILE A 172 22.38 -9.79 -2.84
C ILE A 172 22.03 -10.08 -1.37
N GLY A 173 22.97 -9.85 -0.46
CA GLY A 173 22.70 -9.80 0.96
C GLY A 173 22.17 -8.42 1.33
N TYR A 174 21.01 -8.36 1.98
CA TYR A 174 20.41 -7.11 2.42
C TYR A 174 20.73 -6.85 3.89
N PHE A 175 20.83 -5.57 4.25
CA PHE A 175 21.23 -5.02 5.55
C PHE A 175 20.41 -3.76 5.85
N LYS A 176 20.34 -3.33 7.11
CA LYS A 176 19.87 -1.96 7.40
C LYS A 176 20.95 -0.95 7.01
N ALA A 177 20.55 0.28 6.70
CA ALA A 177 21.48 1.38 6.44
C ALA A 177 22.36 1.62 7.69
N GLY A 178 23.68 1.66 7.51
CA GLY A 178 24.61 1.57 8.64
C GLY A 178 25.99 1.03 8.24
N ASN A 179 26.85 0.85 9.23
CA ASN A 179 28.19 0.30 9.01
C ASN A 179 28.14 -1.22 8.80
N VAL A 180 28.63 -1.67 7.65
CA VAL A 180 28.97 -3.07 7.38
C VAL A 180 30.49 -3.26 7.40
N SER A 181 30.95 -4.38 7.97
CA SER A 181 32.35 -4.82 7.91
C SER A 181 32.45 -6.12 7.16
N VAL A 182 33.37 -6.18 6.21
CA VAL A 182 33.66 -7.36 5.38
C VAL A 182 34.91 -8.02 5.93
N SER A 183 34.82 -9.27 6.40
CA SER A 183 35.96 -10.08 6.80
C SER A 183 36.17 -11.26 5.87
N LEU A 184 37.43 -11.56 5.60
CA LEU A 184 37.85 -12.86 5.07
C LEU A 184 38.08 -13.79 6.27
N ASP A 185 37.62 -15.02 6.14
CA ASP A 185 38.02 -16.18 6.94
C ASP A 185 38.77 -17.11 5.98
N ASP A 186 40.06 -17.38 6.24
CA ASP A 186 40.91 -18.23 5.39
C ASP A 186 40.80 -19.73 5.73
N GLY A 187 40.02 -20.08 6.76
CA GLY A 187 39.93 -21.43 7.34
C GLY A 187 40.84 -21.66 8.55
N THR A 188 41.70 -20.70 8.88
CA THR A 188 42.57 -20.70 10.09
C THR A 188 42.51 -19.38 10.86
N THR A 189 42.39 -18.24 10.17
CA THR A 189 42.27 -16.90 10.77
C THR A 189 41.19 -16.08 10.07
N SER A 190 40.61 -15.11 10.80
CA SER A 190 39.72 -14.12 10.19
C SER A 190 40.29 -12.70 10.30
N LYS A 191 40.22 -11.96 9.19
CA LYS A 191 40.76 -10.61 9.02
C LYS A 191 39.68 -9.72 8.41
N ILE A 192 39.42 -8.57 9.04
CA ILE A 192 38.60 -7.51 8.42
C ILE A 192 39.37 -6.95 7.22
N LEU A 193 38.74 -6.99 6.05
CA LEU A 193 39.24 -6.42 4.80
C LEU A 193 38.90 -4.93 4.69
N LEU A 194 37.65 -4.59 5.01
CA LEU A 194 37.16 -3.21 5.04
C LEU A 194 35.94 -3.04 5.94
N THR A 195 35.67 -1.79 6.32
CA THR A 195 34.40 -1.33 6.87
C THR A 195 33.89 -0.17 6.00
N ARG A 196 32.59 -0.14 5.72
CA ARG A 196 31.91 0.91 4.96
C ARG A 196 30.53 1.18 5.56
N TYR A 197 30.06 2.41 5.41
CA TYR A 197 28.67 2.75 5.63
C TYR A 197 27.89 2.44 4.34
N LEU A 198 26.77 1.73 4.45
CA LEU A 198 25.77 1.60 3.37
C LEU A 198 24.67 2.64 3.58
N GLU A 199 24.37 3.42 2.54
CA GLU A 199 23.22 4.34 2.56
C GLU A 199 21.90 3.56 2.47
N ALA A 200 20.80 4.15 2.96
CA ALA A 200 19.47 3.63 2.68
C ALA A 200 19.22 3.59 1.15
N CYS A 201 18.45 2.61 0.69
CA CYS A 201 18.18 2.34 -0.73
C CYS A 201 19.40 1.93 -1.59
N GLU A 202 20.64 1.96 -1.07
CA GLU A 202 21.85 1.63 -1.85
C GLU A 202 21.90 0.14 -2.22
N VAL A 203 22.46 -0.18 -3.40
CA VAL A 203 22.88 -1.54 -3.75
C VAL A 203 24.34 -1.53 -4.21
N LEU A 204 25.24 -1.83 -3.27
CA LEU A 204 26.68 -1.83 -3.49
C LEU A 204 27.13 -3.15 -4.13
N THR A 205 28.04 -3.11 -5.12
CA THR A 205 28.75 -4.31 -5.57
C THR A 205 30.20 -4.29 -5.12
N LEU A 206 30.64 -5.34 -4.43
CA LEU A 206 32.03 -5.55 -4.02
C LEU A 206 32.62 -6.76 -4.75
N GLY A 207 33.71 -6.55 -5.48
CA GLY A 207 34.54 -7.62 -6.02
C GLY A 207 35.76 -7.87 -5.13
N ILE A 208 36.05 -9.13 -4.82
CA ILE A 208 37.28 -9.57 -4.16
C ILE A 208 38.03 -10.47 -5.14
N SER A 209 39.28 -10.12 -5.42
CA SER A 209 40.10 -10.85 -6.40
C SER A 209 41.47 -11.22 -5.84
N CYS A 210 41.93 -12.41 -6.20
CA CYS A 210 43.19 -12.98 -5.76
C CYS A 210 44.29 -12.79 -6.82
N PRO A 211 45.58 -12.74 -6.44
CA PRO A 211 46.66 -12.73 -7.42
C PRO A 211 46.71 -14.09 -8.15
N ALA A 212 46.83 -14.06 -9.48
CA ALA A 212 46.88 -15.26 -10.31
C ALA A 212 48.09 -16.15 -9.96
N ILE A 213 47.93 -17.46 -10.12
CA ILE A 213 48.96 -18.47 -9.80
C ILE A 213 50.01 -18.59 -10.93
N GLU A 214 50.57 -17.45 -11.36
CA GLU A 214 51.78 -17.38 -12.19
C GLU A 214 53.03 -17.25 -11.29
N PRO A 215 54.22 -17.72 -11.74
CA PRO A 215 55.46 -17.54 -10.97
C PRO A 215 55.74 -16.05 -10.74
N PRO A 216 56.00 -15.62 -9.49
CA PRO A 216 55.99 -14.20 -9.13
C PRO A 216 57.11 -13.43 -9.82
N LYS A 217 56.77 -12.29 -10.40
CA LYS A 217 57.75 -11.26 -10.78
C LYS A 217 58.36 -10.68 -9.49
N PRO A 218 59.67 -10.35 -9.45
CA PRO A 218 60.39 -10.09 -8.19
C PRO A 218 59.80 -9.02 -7.26
N ASP A 219 59.08 -8.03 -7.82
CA ASP A 219 58.50 -6.90 -7.09
C ASP A 219 56.96 -6.89 -7.06
N ALA A 220 56.30 -7.98 -7.46
CA ALA A 220 54.84 -8.10 -7.43
C ALA A 220 54.35 -8.61 -6.07
N GLY A 221 53.75 -7.72 -5.26
CA GLY A 221 53.22 -8.10 -3.94
C GLY A 221 52.02 -9.04 -4.01
N ASN A 222 52.03 -10.11 -3.20
CA ASN A 222 50.93 -11.08 -3.05
C ASN A 222 49.71 -10.45 -2.34
N GLY A 223 49.02 -9.54 -3.00
CA GLY A 223 47.90 -8.77 -2.45
C GLY A 223 46.53 -9.25 -2.96
N ILE A 224 45.60 -9.46 -2.03
CA ILE A 224 44.16 -9.45 -2.34
C ILE A 224 43.81 -8.05 -2.86
N SER A 225 43.10 -7.96 -3.98
CA SER A 225 42.55 -6.71 -4.48
C SER A 225 41.04 -6.65 -4.25
N ILE A 226 40.52 -5.44 -4.01
CA ILE A 226 39.09 -5.21 -3.78
C ILE A 226 38.63 -4.12 -4.74
N THR A 227 37.61 -4.43 -5.53
CA THR A 227 36.93 -3.49 -6.42
C THR A 227 35.59 -3.09 -5.81
N VAL A 228 35.25 -1.80 -5.92
CA VAL A 228 34.04 -1.21 -5.33
C VAL A 228 33.28 -0.52 -6.46
N ASP A 229 32.09 -1.02 -6.75
CA ASP A 229 31.19 -0.45 -7.75
C ASP A 229 29.92 0.06 -7.05
N THR A 230 29.88 1.37 -6.82
CA THR A 230 28.75 2.10 -6.23
C THR A 230 27.71 2.40 -7.30
N SER A 231 27.07 1.35 -7.82
CA SER A 231 25.90 1.50 -8.69
C SER A 231 24.74 2.05 -7.86
N ARG A 232 24.64 3.40 -7.74
CA ARG A 232 23.50 4.13 -7.16
C ARG A 232 22.29 3.97 -8.09
N VAL A 233 21.74 2.76 -8.16
CA VAL A 233 20.51 2.41 -8.87
C VAL A 233 19.34 3.01 -8.08
N TRP A 234 19.11 4.31 -8.28
CA TRP A 234 17.96 5.05 -7.80
C TRP A 234 16.70 4.52 -8.47
N SER A 235 16.23 3.40 -7.93
CA SER A 235 14.99 2.78 -8.30
C SER A 235 13.86 3.46 -7.52
N SER A 236 13.41 4.60 -8.07
CA SER A 236 12.12 5.19 -7.73
C SER A 236 11.02 4.26 -8.21
N TYR A 237 10.68 3.26 -7.39
CA TYR A 237 9.63 2.31 -7.68
C TYR A 237 8.26 2.94 -7.40
N ASP A 238 7.57 3.29 -8.47
CA ASP A 238 6.14 3.61 -8.42
C ASP A 238 5.36 2.30 -8.42
N TYR A 239 4.50 2.09 -7.41
CA TYR A 239 3.61 0.93 -7.33
C TYR A 239 2.17 1.39 -7.20
N GLU A 240 1.34 1.05 -8.19
CA GLU A 240 -0.11 1.10 -8.06
C GLU A 240 -0.63 -0.30 -7.73
N ILE A 241 -1.73 -0.37 -6.95
CA ILE A 241 -2.36 -1.64 -6.57
C ILE A 241 -2.94 -2.27 -7.84
N GLY A 242 -2.22 -3.26 -8.37
CA GLY A 242 -2.45 -3.78 -9.72
C GLY A 242 -1.62 -3.08 -10.79
N SER A 243 -0.29 -2.96 -10.63
CA SER A 243 0.64 -2.59 -11.70
C SER A 243 1.65 -3.69 -12.05
N GLY A 244 1.48 -4.32 -13.22
CA GLY A 244 2.50 -5.12 -13.91
C GLY A 244 3.19 -4.27 -14.97
N GLN A 245 4.52 -4.31 -15.06
CA GLN A 245 5.25 -3.36 -15.90
C GLN A 245 5.01 -3.58 -17.41
N GLY A 246 4.62 -2.51 -18.12
CA GLY A 246 4.77 -2.39 -19.58
C GLY A 246 3.53 -2.62 -20.44
N ALA A 247 2.35 -2.81 -19.86
CA ALA A 247 1.07 -2.83 -20.57
C ALA A 247 0.16 -1.68 -20.07
N ASP A 248 -0.82 -1.27 -20.88
CA ASP A 248 -1.74 -0.19 -20.49
C ASP A 248 -2.57 -0.60 -19.25
N PRO A 249 -2.97 0.35 -18.37
CA PRO A 249 -3.83 0.06 -17.23
C PRO A 249 -5.11 -0.70 -17.63
N GLY A 250 -5.56 -1.60 -16.76
CA GLY A 250 -6.72 -2.46 -17.00
C GLY A 250 -6.52 -3.60 -18.03
N THR A 251 -5.42 -3.67 -18.79
CA THR A 251 -5.30 -4.68 -19.86
C THR A 251 -4.99 -6.11 -19.40
N THR A 252 -4.41 -6.29 -18.21
CA THR A 252 -4.00 -7.59 -17.68
C THR A 252 -4.36 -7.75 -16.20
N VAL A 253 -4.37 -8.99 -15.68
CA VAL A 253 -4.56 -9.27 -14.25
C VAL A 253 -3.53 -8.52 -13.39
N SER A 254 -2.30 -8.36 -13.87
CA SER A 254 -1.25 -7.62 -13.17
C SER A 254 -1.40 -6.10 -13.31
N THR A 255 -1.99 -5.57 -14.38
CA THR A 255 -2.30 -4.13 -14.57
C THR A 255 -3.74 -3.74 -14.17
N ALA A 256 -4.43 -4.58 -13.40
CA ALA A 256 -5.85 -4.40 -13.07
C ALA A 256 -6.12 -3.13 -12.25
N TYR A 257 -7.08 -2.32 -12.68
CA TYR A 257 -7.49 -1.12 -11.96
C TYR A 257 -7.93 -1.42 -10.52
N SER A 258 -7.49 -0.64 -9.54
CA SER A 258 -8.14 -0.64 -8.23
C SER A 258 -9.59 -0.13 -8.34
N VAL A 259 -10.44 -0.47 -7.36
CA VAL A 259 -11.83 0.04 -7.26
C VAL A 259 -11.91 1.59 -7.27
N ALA A 260 -10.83 2.29 -6.89
CA ALA A 260 -10.75 3.75 -7.02
C ALA A 260 -10.58 4.18 -8.49
N GLN A 261 -9.54 3.69 -9.18
CA GLN A 261 -9.27 4.02 -10.59
C GLN A 261 -10.43 3.59 -11.50
N ALA A 262 -11.04 2.43 -11.25
CA ALA A 262 -12.18 1.94 -12.01
C ALA A 262 -13.44 2.83 -11.91
N LYS A 263 -13.53 3.73 -10.91
CA LYS A 263 -14.57 4.76 -10.80
C LYS A 263 -14.27 6.02 -11.62
N GLU A 264 -13.03 6.19 -12.06
CA GLU A 264 -12.56 7.31 -12.89
C GLU A 264 -12.57 6.91 -14.38
N HIS A 265 -12.32 5.63 -14.70
CA HIS A 265 -12.29 5.04 -16.05
C HIS A 265 -13.65 4.52 -16.57
N ILE A 266 -14.76 5.18 -16.21
CA ILE A 266 -16.12 4.71 -16.55
C ILE A 266 -16.40 4.77 -18.06
N GLY A 267 -16.91 3.66 -18.61
CA GLY A 267 -17.23 3.48 -20.02
C GLY A 267 -16.22 2.61 -20.78
N GLU A 268 -15.06 2.30 -20.19
CA GLU A 268 -14.09 1.37 -20.74
C GLU A 268 -14.57 -0.09 -20.69
N LYS A 269 -13.97 -0.95 -21.53
CA LYS A 269 -14.50 -2.28 -21.88
C LYS A 269 -13.45 -3.37 -21.88
N SER A 270 -13.86 -4.59 -21.51
CA SER A 270 -12.98 -5.76 -21.35
C SER A 270 -11.76 -5.53 -20.42
N VAL A 271 -11.84 -4.57 -19.51
CA VAL A 271 -10.76 -4.20 -18.59
C VAL A 271 -10.81 -5.00 -17.29
N TRP A 272 -9.63 -5.24 -16.71
CA TRP A 272 -9.45 -5.86 -15.41
C TRP A 272 -9.60 -4.84 -14.28
N VAL A 273 -10.36 -5.20 -13.25
CA VAL A 273 -10.49 -4.50 -11.97
C VAL A 273 -10.11 -5.45 -10.84
N CYS A 274 -9.38 -4.97 -9.84
CA CYS A 274 -9.08 -5.69 -8.61
C CYS A 274 -9.73 -5.03 -7.38
N GLY A 275 -10.14 -5.86 -6.42
CA GLY A 275 -10.70 -5.42 -5.15
C GLY A 275 -11.01 -6.59 -4.22
N TYR A 276 -11.45 -6.27 -3.01
CA TYR A 276 -11.91 -7.24 -2.02
C TYR A 276 -13.42 -7.41 -2.10
N ILE A 277 -13.93 -8.63 -2.05
CA ILE A 277 -15.37 -8.91 -1.98
C ILE A 277 -15.86 -8.52 -0.59
N VAL A 278 -16.68 -7.47 -0.48
CA VAL A 278 -17.14 -6.90 0.80
C VAL A 278 -18.63 -7.04 1.08
N GLY A 279 -19.44 -7.44 0.09
CA GLY A 279 -20.88 -7.59 0.33
C GLY A 279 -21.69 -8.13 -0.83
N GLY A 280 -22.97 -8.36 -0.56
CA GLY A 280 -23.98 -8.87 -1.49
C GLY A 280 -25.30 -8.11 -1.38
N ASP A 281 -26.37 -8.70 -1.91
CA ASP A 281 -27.77 -8.24 -1.80
C ASP A 281 -27.98 -6.75 -2.12
N LEU A 282 -27.31 -6.29 -3.18
CA LEU A 282 -27.28 -4.88 -3.56
C LEU A 282 -28.68 -4.39 -3.96
N SER A 283 -29.02 -3.19 -3.51
CA SER A 283 -30.26 -2.47 -3.86
C SER A 283 -29.97 -0.99 -4.07
N SER A 284 -30.90 -0.22 -4.66
CA SER A 284 -30.72 1.22 -4.90
C SER A 284 -30.73 2.10 -3.65
N ALA A 285 -31.03 1.56 -2.47
CA ALA A 285 -31.04 2.30 -1.21
C ALA A 285 -29.64 2.84 -0.81
N LYS A 286 -29.61 3.84 0.08
CA LYS A 286 -28.36 4.47 0.56
C LYS A 286 -27.45 3.46 1.27
N GLU A 287 -28.01 2.66 2.19
CA GLU A 287 -27.31 1.55 2.85
C GLU A 287 -27.59 0.22 2.12
N GLY A 288 -27.83 0.27 0.80
CA GLY A 288 -28.29 -0.86 -0.01
C GLY A 288 -27.21 -1.86 -0.41
N ILE A 289 -26.44 -2.36 0.57
CA ILE A 289 -25.50 -3.49 0.45
C ILE A 289 -25.53 -4.27 1.78
N SER A 290 -25.69 -5.59 1.74
CA SER A 290 -25.42 -6.46 2.89
C SER A 290 -23.92 -6.73 2.98
N PHE A 291 -23.27 -6.39 4.08
CA PHE A 291 -21.83 -6.65 4.30
C PHE A 291 -21.55 -7.94 5.09
N THR A 292 -22.61 -8.62 5.55
CA THR A 292 -22.53 -9.84 6.38
C THR A 292 -23.55 -10.88 5.90
N PRO A 293 -23.25 -12.19 6.01
CA PRO A 293 -24.21 -13.25 5.71
C PRO A 293 -25.39 -13.27 6.70
N PRO A 294 -26.53 -13.92 6.36
CA PRO A 294 -26.78 -14.64 5.11
C PRO A 294 -27.03 -13.70 3.92
N PHE A 295 -26.56 -14.12 2.75
CA PHE A 295 -26.80 -13.44 1.47
C PHE A 295 -27.86 -14.22 0.66
N THR A 296 -28.57 -13.53 -0.22
CA THR A 296 -29.72 -14.08 -0.97
C THR A 296 -29.66 -13.82 -2.47
N SER A 297 -28.90 -12.81 -2.91
CA SER A 297 -28.71 -12.50 -4.32
C SER A 297 -27.56 -13.33 -4.90
N MET A 298 -27.91 -14.28 -5.76
CA MET A 298 -26.95 -14.92 -6.66
C MET A 298 -26.50 -13.99 -7.81
N THR A 299 -27.05 -12.79 -7.96
CA THR A 299 -26.92 -11.99 -9.19
C THR A 299 -25.90 -10.87 -9.13
N CYS A 300 -25.48 -10.47 -7.93
CA CYS A 300 -24.60 -9.34 -7.72
C CYS A 300 -23.76 -9.49 -6.45
N LEU A 301 -22.58 -8.88 -6.46
CA LEU A 301 -21.75 -8.67 -5.27
C LEU A 301 -21.14 -7.27 -5.29
N ALA A 302 -20.50 -6.87 -4.19
CA ALA A 302 -19.82 -5.60 -4.03
C ALA A 302 -18.33 -5.83 -3.79
N ILE A 303 -17.48 -5.08 -4.49
CA ILE A 303 -16.04 -5.04 -4.27
C ILE A 303 -15.60 -3.67 -3.74
N ALA A 304 -14.52 -3.61 -2.97
CA ALA A 304 -13.93 -2.38 -2.48
C ALA A 304 -12.40 -2.44 -2.46
N SER A 305 -11.74 -1.30 -2.26
CA SER A 305 -10.28 -1.22 -2.16
C SER A 305 -9.70 -1.90 -0.90
N ARG A 306 -10.54 -2.24 0.08
CA ARG A 306 -10.16 -2.92 1.34
C ARG A 306 -11.20 -3.95 1.73
N SER A 307 -10.78 -5.03 2.39
CA SER A 307 -11.70 -6.04 2.94
C SER A 307 -12.62 -5.49 4.04
N SER A 308 -12.17 -4.46 4.76
CA SER A 308 -12.88 -3.87 5.89
C SER A 308 -13.93 -2.80 5.52
N VAL A 309 -14.24 -2.60 4.24
CA VAL A 309 -15.17 -1.54 3.80
C VAL A 309 -16.61 -1.95 4.05
N THR A 310 -17.29 -1.17 4.91
CA THR A 310 -18.72 -1.28 5.24
C THR A 310 -19.55 -0.10 4.71
N SER A 311 -19.01 0.64 3.73
CA SER A 311 -19.59 1.85 3.15
C SER A 311 -19.95 1.64 1.68
N LYS A 312 -21.23 1.88 1.32
CA LYS A 312 -21.70 1.72 -0.07
C LYS A 312 -20.98 2.66 -1.06
N SER A 313 -20.65 3.88 -0.64
CA SER A 313 -19.92 4.86 -1.46
C SER A 313 -18.49 4.40 -1.83
N SER A 314 -17.83 3.69 -0.92
CA SER A 314 -16.48 3.15 -1.15
C SER A 314 -16.50 1.92 -2.08
N CYS A 315 -17.61 1.17 -2.11
CA CYS A 315 -17.80 0.00 -2.97
C CYS A 315 -17.94 0.33 -4.46
N MET A 316 -17.67 -0.65 -5.31
CA MET A 316 -18.12 -0.80 -6.70
C MET A 316 -19.02 -2.03 -6.78
N SER A 317 -20.08 -1.96 -7.59
CA SER A 317 -21.00 -3.07 -7.80
C SER A 317 -20.55 -4.02 -8.91
N VAL A 318 -20.79 -5.32 -8.75
CA VAL A 318 -20.46 -6.35 -9.75
C VAL A 318 -21.75 -7.02 -10.20
N LYS A 319 -22.01 -7.00 -11.51
CA LYS A 319 -23.17 -7.65 -12.14
C LYS A 319 -22.74 -9.01 -12.70
N LEU A 320 -23.09 -10.08 -11.99
CA LEU A 320 -22.66 -11.44 -12.35
C LEU A 320 -23.44 -11.93 -13.59
N PRO A 321 -22.77 -12.40 -14.66
CA PRO A 321 -23.43 -12.99 -15.82
C PRO A 321 -24.19 -14.27 -15.42
N LYS A 322 -25.07 -14.82 -16.26
CA LYS A 322 -25.65 -16.15 -16.01
C LYS A 322 -24.72 -17.20 -16.60
N GLY A 323 -24.16 -18.06 -15.75
CA GLY A 323 -23.20 -19.10 -16.12
C GLY A 323 -22.27 -19.42 -14.96
N ASP A 324 -21.20 -20.16 -15.24
CA ASP A 324 -20.36 -20.81 -14.23
C ASP A 324 -19.70 -19.81 -13.27
N ILE A 325 -19.19 -18.69 -13.78
CA ILE A 325 -18.64 -17.56 -12.98
C ILE A 325 -19.59 -17.18 -11.83
N ARG A 326 -20.91 -17.14 -12.06
CA ARG A 326 -21.89 -16.82 -11.01
C ARG A 326 -22.03 -17.93 -9.99
N THR A 327 -22.11 -19.18 -10.44
CA THR A 327 -22.15 -20.36 -9.56
C THR A 327 -20.92 -20.38 -8.64
N GLU A 328 -19.76 -20.00 -9.16
CA GLU A 328 -18.48 -20.04 -8.45
C GLU A 328 -18.24 -18.85 -7.50
N ILE A 329 -18.70 -17.62 -7.84
CA ILE A 329 -18.34 -16.42 -7.05
C ILE A 329 -19.52 -15.70 -6.35
N ASN A 330 -20.77 -16.16 -6.48
CA ASN A 330 -21.87 -15.52 -5.77
C ASN A 330 -21.86 -15.85 -4.26
N LEU A 331 -22.21 -14.87 -3.44
CA LEU A 331 -22.13 -14.96 -1.98
C LEU A 331 -23.29 -15.72 -1.31
N ALA A 332 -24.40 -16.00 -2.01
CA ALA A 332 -25.50 -16.79 -1.45
C ALA A 332 -25.11 -18.27 -1.33
N ASP A 333 -24.48 -18.82 -2.37
CA ASP A 333 -23.93 -20.18 -2.37
C ASP A 333 -22.53 -20.24 -1.73
N ASN A 334 -21.70 -19.19 -1.90
CA ASN A 334 -20.30 -19.15 -1.48
C ASN A 334 -20.01 -18.02 -0.46
N PRO A 335 -20.68 -17.96 0.71
CA PRO A 335 -20.52 -16.87 1.68
C PRO A 335 -19.09 -16.75 2.25
N GLY A 336 -18.28 -17.82 2.18
CA GLY A 336 -16.86 -17.82 2.56
C GLY A 336 -15.92 -17.07 1.60
N LEU A 337 -16.44 -16.46 0.53
CA LEU A 337 -15.67 -15.55 -0.33
C LEU A 337 -15.64 -14.10 0.20
N ILE A 338 -16.40 -13.79 1.25
CA ILE A 338 -16.33 -12.48 1.91
C ILE A 338 -14.90 -12.21 2.42
N GLY A 339 -14.38 -11.01 2.17
CA GLY A 339 -13.01 -10.61 2.48
C GLY A 339 -11.93 -11.16 1.54
N ARG A 340 -12.26 -11.95 0.49
CA ARG A 340 -11.26 -12.43 -0.49
C ARG A 340 -10.95 -11.37 -1.55
N LYS A 341 -9.70 -11.36 -2.04
CA LYS A 341 -9.27 -10.47 -3.13
C LYS A 341 -9.63 -11.13 -4.46
N ILE A 342 -10.31 -10.40 -5.32
CA ILE A 342 -10.74 -10.85 -6.64
C ILE A 342 -10.29 -9.87 -7.73
N TYR A 343 -9.95 -10.43 -8.87
CA TYR A 343 -9.71 -9.74 -10.13
C TYR A 343 -10.83 -10.13 -11.09
N LEU A 344 -11.44 -9.15 -11.76
CA LEU A 344 -12.61 -9.32 -12.63
C LEU A 344 -12.37 -8.59 -13.95
N LYS A 345 -12.65 -9.25 -15.09
CA LYS A 345 -12.53 -8.65 -16.43
C LYS A 345 -13.90 -8.37 -17.03
N GLY A 346 -14.20 -7.13 -17.39
CA GLY A 346 -15.53 -6.73 -17.88
C GLY A 346 -15.62 -5.27 -18.32
N ASP A 347 -16.85 -4.76 -18.39
CA ASP A 347 -17.17 -3.40 -18.85
C ASP A 347 -17.52 -2.49 -17.67
N LEU A 348 -16.91 -1.30 -17.62
CA LEU A 348 -17.10 -0.30 -16.55
C LEU A 348 -18.34 0.57 -16.82
N ILE A 349 -19.29 0.55 -15.89
CA ILE A 349 -20.60 1.20 -16.01
C ILE A 349 -20.87 2.22 -14.92
N ALA A 350 -21.45 3.36 -15.31
CA ALA A 350 -21.66 4.52 -14.44
C ALA A 350 -22.58 4.24 -13.24
N ALA A 351 -23.54 3.32 -13.38
CA ALA A 351 -24.45 2.95 -12.29
C ALA A 351 -24.99 1.52 -12.43
N TYR A 352 -24.77 0.70 -11.41
CA TYR A 352 -25.57 -0.48 -11.10
C TYR A 352 -25.89 -0.45 -9.59
N PHE A 353 -27.16 -0.64 -9.24
CA PHE A 353 -27.71 -0.33 -7.91
C PHE A 353 -27.38 1.06 -7.34
N GLY A 354 -27.13 2.06 -8.21
CA GLY A 354 -26.89 3.45 -7.81
C GLY A 354 -25.45 3.77 -7.36
N ILE A 355 -24.50 2.88 -7.61
CA ILE A 355 -23.05 3.15 -7.53
C ILE A 355 -22.38 2.71 -8.85
N PRO A 356 -21.18 3.23 -9.17
CA PRO A 356 -20.36 2.67 -10.25
C PRO A 356 -20.23 1.16 -10.15
N GLY A 357 -20.08 0.50 -11.30
CA GLY A 357 -20.08 -0.95 -11.39
C GLY A 357 -19.25 -1.51 -12.53
N ILE A 358 -19.11 -2.84 -12.53
CA ILE A 358 -18.57 -3.64 -13.62
C ILE A 358 -19.60 -4.70 -14.01
N GLU A 359 -19.82 -4.86 -15.32
CA GLU A 359 -20.70 -5.89 -15.90
C GLU A 359 -20.02 -6.67 -17.02
N ASN A 360 -20.76 -7.56 -17.68
CA ASN A 360 -20.29 -8.37 -18.80
C ASN A 360 -19.00 -9.16 -18.46
N ILE A 361 -18.92 -9.68 -17.23
CA ILE A 361 -17.74 -10.38 -16.72
C ILE A 361 -17.41 -11.57 -17.61
N THR A 362 -16.18 -11.62 -18.12
CA THR A 362 -15.67 -12.65 -19.04
C THR A 362 -14.65 -13.57 -18.39
N GLU A 363 -13.81 -13.03 -17.51
CA GLU A 363 -12.73 -13.75 -16.83
C GLU A 363 -12.65 -13.26 -15.36
N TYR A 364 -12.19 -14.12 -14.45
CA TYR A 364 -11.92 -13.74 -13.07
C TYR A 364 -10.72 -14.51 -12.48
N VAL A 365 -10.12 -13.98 -11.42
CA VAL A 365 -9.09 -14.67 -10.61
C VAL A 365 -9.35 -14.37 -9.13
N LEU A 366 -9.48 -15.40 -8.30
CA LEU A 366 -9.49 -15.27 -6.83
C LEU A 366 -8.07 -15.39 -6.26
N LYS A 367 -7.78 -14.65 -5.19
CA LYS A 367 -6.60 -14.82 -4.32
C LYS A 367 -7.02 -14.99 -2.86
#